data_AF-A0A3D0EV88-F1
#
_entry.id   AF-A0A3D0EV88-F1
#
_cell.length_a   1.000
_cell.length_b   1.000
_cell.length_c   1.000
_cell.angle_alpha   90.00
_cell.angle_beta   90.00
_cell.angle_gamma   90.00
#
_symmetry.space_group_name_H-M   'P 1'
#
loop_
_entity.id
_entity.type
_entity.pdbx_description
1 polymer ?
#
loop_
_entity_poly.entity_id
_entity_poly.type
_entity_poly.pdbx_seq_one_letter_code
_entity_poly.pdbx_strand_id
1 'polypeptide(L)'
;MLLRLIGIFVSVCIFGGCQSLSRYEVELNQVSDAVLSGQLDDALGLHERQHVTANQLLYFLEAGELYWLKGDYDQALKLWRAADQLVQAWESLARLDTGLITQDVGSVLINDKVKSYQGYDFEKVMLTTRIALTHLMMGDIASARVAIKATHEREAIIEGFRERQALFVSEEDAQKSYRIEDLNGYPIETSDAPELSGLR
;
A
#
# COMPACT_ATOMS: atom_id res chain seq x y z
N MET A 1 40.35 9.03 -24.80
CA MET A 1 39.88 7.67 -24.43
C MET A 1 39.05 7.66 -23.15
N LEU A 2 39.44 8.39 -22.09
CA LEU A 2 38.66 8.50 -20.83
C LEU A 2 37.21 9.00 -21.01
N LEU A 3 37.00 10.04 -21.83
CA LEU A 3 35.66 10.63 -22.04
C LEU A 3 34.67 9.70 -22.77
N ARG A 4 35.18 8.79 -23.61
CA ARG A 4 34.39 7.75 -24.29
C ARG A 4 34.02 6.61 -23.33
N LEU A 5 34.91 6.26 -22.39
CA LEU A 5 34.63 5.26 -21.36
C LEU A 5 33.59 5.73 -20.34
N ILE A 6 33.61 7.02 -19.97
CA ILE A 6 32.60 7.62 -19.09
C ILE A 6 31.23 7.66 -19.79
N GLY A 7 31.18 8.00 -21.08
CA GLY A 7 29.92 7.99 -21.84
C GLY A 7 29.28 6.61 -21.97
N ILE A 8 30.11 5.55 -22.12
CA ILE A 8 29.62 4.16 -22.15
C ILE A 8 29.11 3.73 -20.77
N PHE A 9 29.80 4.11 -19.69
CA PHE A 9 29.39 3.77 -18.33
C PHE A 9 28.08 4.46 -17.92
N VAL A 10 27.89 5.74 -18.28
CA VAL A 10 26.64 6.49 -18.03
C VAL A 10 25.48 5.90 -18.85
N SER A 11 25.71 5.50 -20.09
CA SER A 11 24.68 4.86 -20.94
C SER A 11 24.20 3.51 -20.39
N VAL A 12 25.12 2.68 -19.85
CA VAL A 12 24.79 1.38 -19.24
C VAL A 12 24.00 1.56 -17.93
N CYS A 13 24.27 2.61 -17.15
CA CYS A 13 23.53 2.89 -15.92
C CYS A 13 22.09 3.36 -16.15
N ILE A 14 21.80 4.05 -17.26
CA ILE A 14 20.45 4.56 -17.56
C ILE A 14 19.50 3.45 -18.06
N PHE A 15 20.04 2.40 -18.72
CA PHE A 15 19.22 1.29 -19.24
C PHE A 15 19.03 0.11 -18.26
N GLY A 16 19.75 0.07 -17.13
CA GLY A 16 19.63 -1.00 -16.13
C GLY A 16 18.42 -0.88 -15.19
N GLY A 17 17.80 0.31 -15.09
CA GLY A 17 16.76 0.59 -14.10
C GLY A 17 15.36 0.07 -14.42
N CYS A 18 15.00 -0.09 -15.71
CA CYS A 18 13.64 -0.44 -16.11
C CYS A 18 13.31 -1.95 -16.08
N GLN A 19 14.29 -2.82 -15.83
CA GLN A 19 14.06 -4.28 -15.88
C GLN A 19 13.39 -4.85 -14.63
N SER A 20 13.41 -4.12 -13.51
CA SER A 20 12.82 -4.61 -12.25
C SER A 20 11.30 -4.52 -12.22
N LEU A 21 10.71 -3.49 -12.85
CA LEU A 21 9.25 -3.31 -12.88
C LEU A 21 8.59 -4.25 -13.90
N SER A 22 9.20 -4.41 -15.07
CA SER A 22 8.69 -5.32 -16.10
C SER A 22 8.68 -6.79 -15.65
N ARG A 23 9.61 -7.18 -14.77
CA ARG A 23 9.69 -8.56 -14.27
C ARG A 23 8.53 -8.91 -13.34
N TYR A 24 8.16 -8.01 -12.43
CA TYR A 24 7.01 -8.21 -11.55
C TYR A 24 5.70 -8.29 -12.35
N GLU A 25 5.51 -7.39 -13.32
CA GLU A 25 4.33 -7.40 -14.20
C GLU A 25 4.22 -8.70 -15.02
N VAL A 26 5.33 -9.20 -15.57
CA VAL A 26 5.35 -10.45 -16.33
C VAL A 26 5.07 -11.66 -15.43
N GLU A 27 5.63 -11.70 -14.22
CA GLU A 27 5.42 -12.78 -13.27
C GLU A 27 3.96 -12.79 -12.74
N LEU A 28 3.33 -11.62 -12.56
CA LEU A 28 1.93 -11.53 -12.14
C LEU A 28 0.95 -11.97 -13.23
N ASN A 29 1.24 -11.66 -14.50
CA ASN A 29 0.40 -12.07 -15.63
C ASN A 29 0.31 -13.60 -15.73
N GLN A 30 1.41 -14.32 -15.47
CA GLN A 30 1.41 -15.78 -15.50
C GLN A 30 0.56 -16.39 -14.38
N VAL A 31 0.64 -15.83 -13.16
CA VAL A 31 -0.23 -16.25 -12.05
C VAL A 31 -1.70 -15.97 -12.39
N SER A 32 -2.00 -14.78 -12.92
CA SER A 32 -3.36 -14.40 -13.32
C SER A 32 -3.92 -15.32 -14.41
N ASP A 33 -3.15 -15.63 -15.45
CA ASP A 33 -3.57 -16.53 -16.53
C ASP A 33 -3.85 -17.94 -16.02
N ALA A 34 -3.03 -18.44 -15.09
CA ALA A 34 -3.25 -19.73 -14.45
C ALA A 34 -4.52 -19.75 -13.60
N VAL A 35 -4.79 -18.69 -12.81
CA VAL A 35 -6.03 -18.54 -12.04
C VAL A 35 -7.25 -18.50 -12.96
N LEU A 36 -7.22 -17.69 -14.01
CA LEU A 36 -8.33 -17.56 -14.97
C LEU A 36 -8.60 -18.88 -15.72
N SER A 37 -7.56 -19.68 -15.90
CA SER A 37 -7.65 -21.02 -16.53
C SER A 37 -8.00 -22.13 -15.53
N GLY A 38 -8.22 -21.80 -14.25
CA GLY A 38 -8.55 -22.77 -13.18
C GLY A 38 -7.37 -23.63 -12.70
N GLN A 39 -6.14 -23.33 -13.13
CA GLN A 39 -4.91 -24.05 -12.79
C GLN A 39 -4.32 -23.51 -11.48
N LEU A 40 -5.04 -23.66 -10.38
CA LEU A 40 -4.68 -23.05 -9.09
C LEU A 40 -3.38 -23.62 -8.48
N ASP A 41 -3.08 -24.90 -8.72
CA ASP A 41 -1.82 -25.51 -8.27
C ASP A 41 -0.60 -24.92 -9.00
N ASP A 42 -0.75 -24.65 -10.30
CA ASP A 42 0.30 -23.99 -11.09
C ASP A 42 0.45 -22.52 -10.69
N ALA A 43 -0.67 -21.81 -10.46
CA ALA A 43 -0.68 -20.44 -9.95
C ALA A 43 0.05 -20.32 -8.60
N LEU A 44 -0.23 -21.22 -7.65
CA LEU A 44 0.48 -21.31 -6.37
C LEU A 44 1.97 -21.61 -6.58
N GLY A 45 2.30 -22.58 -7.42
CA GLY A 45 3.69 -22.94 -7.70
C GLY A 45 4.49 -21.82 -8.36
N LEU A 46 3.84 -20.95 -9.14
CA LEU A 46 4.44 -19.75 -9.72
C LEU A 46 4.59 -18.64 -8.66
N HIS A 47 3.57 -18.43 -7.83
CA HIS A 47 3.56 -17.43 -6.77
C HIS A 47 4.60 -17.72 -5.67
N GLU A 48 4.69 -18.95 -5.17
CA GLU A 48 5.62 -19.35 -4.11
C GLU A 48 7.09 -19.26 -4.52
N ARG A 49 7.40 -19.28 -5.83
CA ARG A 49 8.75 -19.07 -6.36
C ARG A 49 9.19 -17.60 -6.31
N GLN A 50 8.24 -16.66 -6.16
CA GLN A 50 8.56 -15.25 -5.98
C GLN A 50 9.15 -15.05 -4.58
N HIS A 51 10.25 -14.30 -4.49
CA HIS A 51 10.96 -14.10 -3.23
C HIS A 51 10.08 -13.36 -2.19
N VAL A 52 9.75 -14.03 -1.09
CA VAL A 52 9.03 -13.52 0.09
C VAL A 52 9.64 -12.24 0.68
N THR A 53 10.91 -11.95 0.37
CA THR A 53 11.73 -10.98 1.11
C THR A 53 11.48 -9.51 0.81
N ALA A 54 10.86 -9.15 -0.33
CA ALA A 54 10.68 -7.73 -0.68
C ALA A 54 9.37 -7.14 -0.11
N ASN A 55 8.26 -7.87 -0.18
CA ASN A 55 6.93 -7.39 0.23
C ASN A 55 6.12 -8.50 0.92
N GLN A 56 6.45 -8.79 2.19
CA GLN A 56 5.83 -9.88 2.96
C GLN A 56 4.31 -9.75 3.07
N LEU A 57 3.79 -8.53 3.27
CA LEU A 57 2.35 -8.29 3.36
C LEU A 57 1.64 -8.70 2.05
N LEU A 58 2.14 -8.21 0.91
CA LEU A 58 1.55 -8.52 -0.40
C LEU A 58 1.59 -10.02 -0.68
N TYR A 59 2.72 -10.65 -0.40
CA TYR A 59 2.88 -12.10 -0.51
C TYR A 59 1.80 -12.86 0.27
N PHE A 60 1.58 -12.52 1.54
CA PHE A 60 0.57 -13.20 2.36
C PHE A 60 -0.87 -12.93 1.90
N LEU A 61 -1.16 -11.71 1.41
CA LEU A 61 -2.47 -11.38 0.86
C LEU A 61 -2.79 -12.24 -0.37
N GLU A 62 -1.88 -12.26 -1.34
CA GLU A 62 -2.04 -12.98 -2.61
C GLU A 62 -2.04 -14.50 -2.40
N ALA A 63 -1.10 -15.04 -1.62
CA ALA A 63 -1.05 -16.47 -1.35
C ALA A 63 -2.32 -16.93 -0.62
N GLY A 64 -2.80 -16.15 0.37
CA GLY A 64 -4.04 -16.47 1.08
C GLY A 64 -5.24 -16.57 0.13
N GLU A 65 -5.33 -15.68 -0.87
CA GLU A 65 -6.39 -15.74 -1.87
C GLU A 65 -6.29 -16.98 -2.77
N LEU A 66 -5.09 -17.35 -3.21
CA LEU A 66 -4.90 -18.55 -4.02
C LEU A 66 -5.33 -19.82 -3.27
N TYR A 67 -4.97 -19.95 -1.99
CA TYR A 67 -5.43 -21.07 -1.15
C TYR A 67 -6.94 -21.04 -0.92
N TRP A 68 -7.54 -19.85 -0.74
CA TRP A 68 -8.99 -19.70 -0.59
C TRP A 68 -9.75 -20.09 -1.86
N LEU A 69 -9.28 -19.68 -3.04
CA LEU A 69 -9.83 -20.08 -4.33
C LEU A 69 -9.74 -21.59 -4.55
N LYS A 70 -8.69 -22.23 -4.02
CA LYS A 70 -8.50 -23.69 -4.06
C LYS A 70 -9.41 -24.43 -3.07
N GLY A 71 -10.04 -23.72 -2.14
CA GLY A 71 -10.88 -24.29 -1.07
C GLY A 71 -10.10 -24.78 0.14
N ASP A 72 -8.79 -24.50 0.23
CA ASP A 72 -7.97 -24.79 1.40
C ASP A 72 -8.02 -23.61 2.38
N TYR A 73 -9.15 -23.53 3.10
CA TYR A 73 -9.45 -22.44 4.01
C TYR A 73 -8.51 -22.38 5.22
N ASP A 74 -7.98 -23.52 5.66
CA ASP A 74 -7.02 -23.59 6.76
C ASP A 74 -5.69 -22.90 6.39
N GLN A 75 -5.15 -23.18 5.20
CA GLN A 75 -3.94 -22.49 4.73
C GLN A 75 -4.20 -21.01 4.45
N ALA A 76 -5.35 -20.68 3.84
CA ALA A 76 -5.72 -19.29 3.62
C ALA A 76 -5.75 -18.48 4.93
N LEU A 77 -6.39 -19.01 5.98
CA LEU A 77 -6.41 -18.40 7.31
C LEU A 77 -5.03 -18.26 7.92
N LYS A 78 -4.15 -19.26 7.76
CA LYS A 78 -2.78 -19.21 8.28
C LYS A 78 -2.00 -18.06 7.65
N LEU A 79 -2.09 -17.89 6.33
CA LEU A 79 -1.41 -16.83 5.59
C LEU A 79 -1.98 -15.45 5.94
N TRP A 80 -3.30 -15.31 5.96
CA TRP A 80 -3.93 -14.04 6.34
C TRP A 80 -3.72 -13.67 7.80
N ARG A 81 -3.57 -14.61 8.73
CA ARG A 81 -3.13 -14.28 10.09
C ARG A 81 -1.71 -13.74 10.14
N ALA A 82 -0.81 -14.23 9.28
CA ALA A 82 0.53 -13.66 9.16
C ALA A 82 0.50 -12.24 8.57
N ALA A 83 -0.35 -12.00 7.55
CA ALA A 83 -0.62 -10.65 7.05
C ALA A 83 -1.20 -9.75 8.16
N ASP A 84 -2.12 -10.27 8.97
CA ASP A 84 -2.81 -9.51 10.01
C ASP A 84 -1.85 -9.06 11.12
N GLN A 85 -0.84 -9.88 11.45
CA GLN A 85 0.23 -9.49 12.37
C GLN A 85 1.04 -8.30 11.85
N LEU A 86 1.33 -8.23 10.54
CA LEU A 86 2.02 -7.09 9.94
C LEU A 86 1.15 -5.83 9.99
N VAL A 87 -0.15 -5.97 9.72
CA VAL A 87 -1.11 -4.86 9.81
C VAL A 87 -1.26 -4.38 11.25
N GLN A 88 -1.35 -5.28 12.23
CA GLN A 88 -1.39 -4.93 13.65
C GLN A 88 -0.13 -4.18 14.12
N ALA A 89 1.05 -4.53 13.59
CA ALA A 89 2.27 -3.77 13.84
C ALA A 89 2.15 -2.34 13.31
N TRP A 90 1.61 -2.15 12.10
CA TRP A 90 1.28 -0.82 11.57
C TRP A 90 0.25 -0.09 12.44
N GLU A 91 -0.83 -0.76 12.85
CA GLU A 91 -1.87 -0.18 13.71
C GLU A 91 -1.30 0.29 15.05
N SER A 92 -0.35 -0.46 15.63
CA SER A 92 0.30 -0.07 16.89
C SER A 92 1.03 1.26 16.77
N LEU A 93 1.68 1.51 15.62
CA LEU A 93 2.32 2.78 15.30
C LEU A 93 1.30 3.86 14.97
N ALA A 94 0.24 3.50 14.23
CA ALA A 94 -0.82 4.43 13.86
C ALA A 94 -1.59 4.96 15.07
N ARG A 95 -1.73 4.17 16.14
CA ARG A 95 -2.37 4.55 17.41
C ARG A 95 -1.54 5.49 18.28
N LEU A 96 -0.24 5.63 18.03
CA LEU A 96 0.61 6.49 18.85
C LEU A 96 0.14 7.95 18.71
N ASP A 97 -0.04 8.60 19.86
CA ASP A 97 -0.53 9.97 19.95
C ASP A 97 0.58 10.98 19.62
N THR A 98 0.21 12.06 18.93
CA THR A 98 1.15 13.06 18.38
C THR A 98 1.95 13.79 19.46
N GLY A 99 1.42 13.88 20.69
CA GLY A 99 2.11 14.47 21.83
C GLY A 99 3.38 13.72 22.28
N LEU A 100 3.58 12.48 21.84
CA LEU A 100 4.75 11.65 22.15
C LEU A 100 5.65 11.41 20.93
N ILE A 101 5.25 11.89 19.75
CA ILE A 101 5.94 11.65 18.48
C ILE A 101 6.82 12.86 18.16
N THR A 102 8.14 12.65 18.10
CA THR A 102 9.05 13.67 17.56
C THR A 102 8.78 13.86 16.05
N GLN A 103 8.99 15.07 15.51
CA GLN A 103 8.78 15.36 14.07
C GLN A 103 9.47 14.32 13.14
N ASP A 104 10.59 13.75 13.57
CA ASP A 104 11.31 12.70 12.84
C ASP A 104 10.54 11.37 12.75
N VAL A 105 9.83 10.96 13.80
CA VAL A 105 9.04 9.71 13.79
C VAL A 105 7.74 9.90 13.01
N GLY A 106 7.11 11.06 13.14
CA GLY A 106 5.90 11.42 12.38
C GLY A 106 6.18 11.48 10.87
N SER A 107 7.28 12.13 10.48
CA SER A 107 7.69 12.22 9.07
C SER A 107 8.05 10.86 8.47
N VAL A 108 8.66 9.94 9.23
CA VAL A 108 8.90 8.55 8.77
C VAL A 108 7.60 7.78 8.58
N LEU A 109 6.59 7.98 9.44
CA LEU A 109 5.29 7.33 9.26
C LEU A 109 4.52 7.85 8.05
N ILE A 110 4.66 9.14 7.75
CA ILE A 110 3.92 9.84 6.68
C ILE A 110 4.66 9.77 5.33
N ASN A 111 5.98 9.59 5.32
CA ASN A 111 6.78 9.59 4.11
C ASN A 111 6.72 8.24 3.36
N ASP A 112 5.97 8.25 2.26
CA ASP A 112 5.75 7.10 1.37
C ASP A 112 7.00 6.69 0.56
N LYS A 113 8.03 7.55 0.46
CA LYS A 113 9.19 7.32 -0.43
C LYS A 113 10.21 6.30 0.09
N VAL A 114 10.12 5.86 1.34
CA VAL A 114 11.17 5.03 2.00
C VAL A 114 10.63 3.68 2.51
N LYS A 115 9.33 3.40 2.37
CA LYS A 115 8.70 2.24 3.01
C LYS A 115 8.56 1.05 2.06
N SER A 116 8.87 -0.14 2.59
CA SER A 116 8.34 -1.41 2.07
C SER A 116 6.80 -1.34 2.00
N TYR A 117 6.18 -2.05 1.06
CA TYR A 117 4.73 -2.03 0.88
C TYR A 117 3.98 -2.32 2.19
N GLN A 118 3.14 -1.37 2.63
CA GLN A 118 2.37 -1.42 3.90
C GLN A 118 0.89 -1.73 3.69
N GLY A 119 0.48 -1.97 2.44
CA GLY A 119 -0.90 -2.07 2.01
C GLY A 119 -1.60 -0.72 2.03
N TYR A 120 -2.61 -0.56 1.17
CA TYR A 120 -3.58 0.50 1.24
C TYR A 120 -4.57 0.25 2.39
N ASP A 121 -5.36 1.27 2.76
CA ASP A 121 -6.30 1.14 3.87
C ASP A 121 -7.42 0.15 3.57
N PHE A 122 -7.91 0.16 2.32
CA PHE A 122 -8.94 -0.78 1.88
C PHE A 122 -8.44 -2.24 1.94
N GLU A 123 -7.15 -2.49 1.71
CA GLU A 123 -6.57 -3.84 1.77
C GLU A 123 -6.47 -4.34 3.22
N LYS A 124 -6.15 -3.44 4.16
CA LYS A 124 -6.16 -3.75 5.59
C LYS A 124 -7.57 -4.13 6.06
N VAL A 125 -8.59 -3.39 5.64
CA VAL A 125 -10.00 -3.67 5.96
C VAL A 125 -10.49 -4.94 5.26
N MET A 126 -10.11 -5.13 4.01
CA MET A 126 -10.41 -6.35 3.23
C MET A 126 -9.87 -7.60 3.93
N LEU A 127 -8.65 -7.54 4.47
CA LEU A 127 -8.01 -8.67 5.14
C LEU A 127 -8.86 -9.26 6.28
N THR A 128 -9.35 -8.46 7.22
CA THR A 128 -10.20 -8.95 8.31
C THR A 128 -11.58 -9.39 7.82
N THR A 129 -12.11 -8.74 6.79
CA THR A 129 -13.36 -9.15 6.13
C THR A 129 -13.23 -10.52 5.48
N ARG A 130 -12.08 -10.79 4.86
CA ARG A 130 -11.78 -12.07 4.23
C ARG A 130 -11.55 -13.17 5.27
N ILE A 131 -10.88 -12.88 6.38
CA ILE A 131 -10.79 -13.78 7.54
C ILE A 131 -12.18 -14.12 8.09
N ALA A 132 -13.06 -13.13 8.24
CA ALA A 132 -14.44 -13.35 8.69
C ALA A 132 -15.22 -14.26 7.74
N LEU A 133 -15.17 -13.97 6.44
CA LEU A 133 -15.82 -14.80 5.41
C LEU A 133 -15.30 -16.24 5.44
N THR A 134 -14.00 -16.42 5.65
CA THR A 134 -13.39 -17.75 5.70
C THR A 134 -13.85 -18.54 6.91
N HIS A 135 -13.95 -17.90 8.08
CA HIS A 135 -14.57 -18.53 9.24
C HIS A 135 -16.05 -18.90 8.98
N LEU A 136 -16.81 -18.08 8.26
CA LEU A 136 -18.18 -18.44 7.85
C LEU A 136 -18.21 -19.66 6.92
N MET A 137 -17.30 -19.74 5.94
CA MET A 137 -17.17 -20.88 5.03
C MET A 137 -16.84 -22.18 5.77
N MET A 138 -16.12 -22.09 6.89
CA MET A 138 -15.79 -23.23 7.76
C MET A 138 -16.88 -23.53 8.81
N GLY A 139 -17.97 -22.75 8.86
CA GLY A 139 -19.03 -22.90 9.86
C GLY A 139 -18.71 -22.35 11.25
N ASP A 140 -17.58 -21.66 11.42
CA ASP A 140 -17.16 -21.05 12.69
C ASP A 140 -17.73 -19.63 12.83
N ILE A 141 -19.01 -19.55 13.16
CA ILE A 141 -19.74 -18.29 13.33
C ILE A 141 -19.15 -17.46 14.49
N ALA A 142 -18.62 -18.11 15.53
CA ALA A 142 -18.07 -17.43 16.69
C ALA A 142 -16.82 -16.63 16.30
N SER A 143 -15.87 -17.26 15.60
CA SER A 143 -14.65 -16.59 15.12
C SER A 143 -14.95 -15.56 14.03
N ALA A 144 -15.93 -15.83 13.15
CA ALA A 144 -16.37 -14.85 12.15
C ALA A 144 -16.84 -13.53 12.79
N ARG A 145 -17.62 -13.61 13.87
CA ARG A 145 -18.08 -12.42 14.61
C ARG A 145 -16.91 -11.63 15.24
N VAL A 146 -15.91 -12.34 15.76
CA VAL A 146 -14.70 -11.68 16.31
C VAL A 146 -13.96 -10.94 15.20
N ALA A 147 -13.79 -11.56 14.02
CA ALA A 147 -13.14 -10.93 12.88
C ALA A 147 -13.91 -9.71 12.35
N ILE A 148 -15.25 -9.77 12.30
CA ILE A 148 -16.09 -8.60 11.93
C ILE A 148 -15.88 -7.44 12.91
N LYS A 149 -15.84 -7.73 14.23
CA LYS A 149 -15.55 -6.70 15.22
C LYS A 149 -14.17 -6.09 15.00
N ALA A 150 -13.16 -6.92 14.71
CA ALA A 150 -11.81 -6.46 14.39
C ALA A 150 -11.79 -5.56 13.14
N THR A 151 -12.61 -5.84 12.12
CA THR A 151 -12.76 -4.95 10.95
C THR A 151 -13.18 -3.54 11.37
N HIS A 152 -14.21 -3.39 12.20
CA HIS A 152 -14.65 -2.08 12.65
C HIS A 152 -13.63 -1.38 13.54
N GLU A 153 -12.97 -2.12 14.43
CA GLU A 153 -11.88 -1.56 15.24
C GLU A 153 -10.74 -1.03 14.36
N ARG A 154 -10.42 -1.76 13.28
CA ARG A 154 -9.42 -1.36 12.28
C ARG A 154 -9.83 -0.10 11.49
N GLU A 155 -11.08 -0.04 11.04
CA GLU A 155 -11.61 1.15 10.35
C GLU A 155 -11.45 2.40 11.21
N ALA A 156 -11.79 2.33 12.50
CA ALA A 156 -11.64 3.44 13.43
C ALA A 156 -10.17 3.86 13.65
N ILE A 157 -9.22 2.91 13.66
CA ILE A 157 -7.78 3.25 13.75
C ILE A 157 -7.33 4.01 12.50
N ILE A 158 -7.72 3.51 11.33
CA ILE A 158 -7.38 4.10 10.05
C ILE A 158 -7.95 5.51 9.95
N GLU A 159 -9.23 5.69 10.29
CA GLU A 159 -9.90 6.99 10.32
C GLU A 159 -9.12 7.98 11.19
N GLY A 160 -8.86 7.64 12.44
CA GLY A 160 -8.11 8.51 13.34
C GLY A 160 -6.69 8.82 12.82
N PHE A 161 -6.02 7.85 12.20
CA PHE A 161 -4.71 8.09 11.58
C PHE A 161 -4.79 9.08 10.42
N ARG A 162 -5.80 8.96 9.55
CA ARG A 162 -6.00 9.87 8.41
C ARG A 162 -6.42 11.28 8.84
N GLU A 163 -7.24 11.40 9.86
CA GLU A 163 -7.55 12.70 10.47
C GLU A 163 -6.28 13.40 10.97
N ARG A 164 -5.42 12.68 11.72
CA ARG A 164 -4.13 13.22 12.17
C ARG A 164 -3.25 13.61 10.99
N GLN A 165 -3.16 12.77 9.98
CA GLN A 165 -2.37 13.06 8.78
C GLN A 165 -2.87 14.34 8.08
N ALA A 166 -4.18 14.53 7.97
CA ALA A 166 -4.77 15.74 7.40
C ALA A 166 -4.43 16.99 8.22
N LEU A 167 -4.48 16.90 9.55
CA LEU A 167 -4.06 18.00 10.45
C LEU A 167 -2.58 18.35 10.25
N PHE A 168 -1.68 17.37 10.25
CA PHE A 168 -0.25 17.61 10.03
C PHE A 168 0.04 18.28 8.69
N VAL A 169 -0.60 17.84 7.61
CA VAL A 169 -0.45 18.47 6.29
C VAL A 169 -0.95 19.91 6.33
N SER A 170 -2.10 20.17 6.98
CA SER A 170 -2.63 21.53 7.12
C SER A 170 -1.73 22.46 7.93
N GLU A 171 -1.07 21.95 8.98
CA GLU A 171 -0.12 22.71 9.79
C GLU A 171 1.17 23.00 9.02
N GLU A 172 1.70 22.01 8.28
CA GLU A 172 2.84 22.21 7.39
C GLU A 172 2.54 23.26 6.31
N ASP A 173 1.35 23.21 5.71
CA ASP A 173 0.93 24.18 4.69
C ASP A 173 0.71 25.58 5.28
N ALA A 174 0.17 25.69 6.50
CA ALA A 174 0.05 26.96 7.20
C ALA A 174 1.41 27.57 7.57
N GLN A 175 2.42 26.72 7.83
CA GLN A 175 3.78 27.15 8.15
C GLN A 175 4.59 27.48 6.88
N LYS A 176 4.24 26.91 5.73
CA LYS A 176 4.80 27.23 4.42
C LYS A 176 4.18 28.53 3.89
N SER A 177 4.90 29.64 4.02
CA SER A 177 4.59 30.88 3.30
C SER A 177 4.96 30.73 1.82
N TYR A 178 4.02 30.31 0.98
CA TYR A 178 4.21 30.30 -0.47
C TYR A 178 4.33 31.73 -1.00
N ARG A 179 5.48 32.11 -1.58
CA ARG A 179 5.55 33.33 -2.41
C ARG A 179 5.00 33.01 -3.79
N ILE A 180 4.34 33.99 -4.39
CA ILE A 180 3.78 33.89 -5.75
C ILE A 180 4.87 33.52 -6.77
N GLU A 181 6.14 33.85 -6.48
CA GLU A 181 7.32 33.49 -7.28
C GLU A 181 7.65 31.98 -7.29
N ASP A 182 7.19 31.22 -6.29
CA ASP A 182 7.48 29.78 -6.15
C ASP A 182 6.53 28.89 -6.98
N LEU A 183 5.42 29.46 -7.47
CA LEU A 183 4.44 28.80 -8.33
C LEU A 183 4.91 28.83 -9.80
N ASN A 184 6.06 28.23 -10.08
CA ASN A 184 6.61 28.23 -11.44
C ASN A 184 5.84 27.24 -12.34
N GLY A 185 5.05 27.77 -13.27
CA GLY A 185 4.39 27.01 -14.36
C GLY A 185 2.87 26.91 -14.29
N TYR A 186 2.21 27.42 -13.23
CA TYR A 186 0.77 27.63 -13.24
C TYR A 186 0.47 29.06 -13.72
N PRO A 187 -0.38 29.27 -14.73
CA PRO A 187 -0.78 30.62 -15.13
C PRO A 187 -1.64 31.23 -14.02
N ILE A 188 -1.02 32.12 -13.23
CA ILE A 188 -1.65 32.79 -12.08
C ILE A 188 -2.30 34.14 -12.46
N GLU A 189 -2.34 34.49 -13.74
CA GLU A 189 -3.05 35.69 -14.21
C GLU A 189 -4.56 35.44 -14.33
N THR A 190 -5.24 35.10 -13.23
CA THR A 190 -6.71 35.11 -13.20
C THR A 190 -7.33 35.65 -11.92
N SER A 191 -6.55 36.20 -10.97
CA SER A 191 -7.17 36.93 -9.85
C SER A 191 -7.75 38.28 -10.30
N ASP A 192 -7.11 38.95 -11.26
CA ASP A 192 -7.49 40.31 -11.71
C ASP A 192 -7.94 40.35 -13.17
N ALA A 193 -8.33 39.20 -13.75
CA ALA A 193 -8.88 39.18 -15.10
C ALA A 193 -10.24 39.90 -15.11
N PRO A 194 -10.42 40.99 -15.87
CA PRO A 194 -11.67 41.76 -15.88
C PRO A 194 -12.89 40.93 -16.29
N GLU A 195 -12.66 39.84 -17.03
CA GLU A 195 -13.68 38.87 -17.47
C GLU A 195 -14.38 38.14 -16.30
N LEU A 196 -13.70 37.94 -15.16
CA LEU A 196 -14.28 37.28 -13.98
C LEU A 196 -15.05 38.26 -13.06
N SER A 197 -14.79 39.57 -13.19
CA SER A 197 -15.49 40.61 -12.41
C SER A 197 -16.91 40.89 -12.91
N GLY A 198 -17.22 40.53 -14.17
CA GLY A 198 -18.54 40.73 -14.79
C GLY A 198 -19.54 39.59 -14.54
N LEU A 199 -19.16 38.56 -13.77
CA LEU A 199 -20.02 37.42 -13.41
C LEU A 199 -20.63 37.54 -11.99
N ARG A 200 -20.48 38.69 -11.33
CA ARG A 200 -21.14 39.00 -10.05
C ARG A 200 -22.42 39.80 -10.25
#